data_AF-A0A166DRS3-F1
#
_entry.id   AF-A0A166DRS3-F1
#
_cell.length_a   1.000
_cell.length_b   1.000
_cell.length_c   1.000
_cell.angle_alpha   90.00
_cell.angle_beta   90.00
_cell.angle_gamma   90.00
#
_symmetry.space_group_name_H-M   'P 1'
#
loop_
_entity.id
_entity.type
_entity.pdbx_description
1 polymer ?
#
loop_
_entity_poly.entity_id
_entity_poly.type
_entity_poly.pdbx_seq_one_letter_code
_entity_poly.pdbx_strand_id
1 'polypeptide(L)'
;MFFSAVFQCRDLVNEHNAETLMRITSSDKISLLESLIQNPWMYWSEIEGFVAFITKGDELAILHELAYFFSNLPKMQPNADQLFVLEFLAQLIPMLPSDFCVPRGFDLSATLALLADVRLTLRDGHKYDETVVYYLDHGGFKQLSGMRSVQNFFESCVTNSLENSGGRGHIRGRAIYYLQQYQAQFIEIPPLSKEELSVLNDALMTYVRRPSYQRKETEDLMLNALQECNSLIREGRTDSATQILGEADFLHILPILIQTLVLPSRQFLNVALFAMRERKLEYLQDLSMITWFPLSAPDNPEVPMFELLADLVPQLPSDFNVPGEVDLTPALSLLTRDLPDSRTWRRYSDALIFYLDHGAFDVLPNPESARNFLELCDRGYSGMMVAWNKRDRTSQITAELARFYLEKLGKQEPVNDIPLFPFSSLGPSADLAEAEQPVRANSHFRSLQLILAGVSRHIRGIVRSGATRNEVHNDVTELLEV
;
A
#
# COMPACT_ATOMS: atom_id res chain seq x y z
N MET A 1 -3.44 9.79 -20.43
CA MET A 1 -4.73 10.53 -20.50
C MET A 1 -4.85 11.55 -19.39
N PHE A 2 -4.81 11.14 -18.11
CA PHE A 2 -4.89 12.04 -16.94
C PHE A 2 -3.95 13.25 -17.03
N PHE A 3 -2.68 13.02 -17.39
CA PHE A 3 -1.69 14.09 -17.55
C PHE A 3 -2.17 15.21 -18.50
N SER A 4 -2.59 14.85 -19.70
CA SER A 4 -3.08 15.81 -20.70
C SER A 4 -4.34 16.55 -20.22
N ALA A 5 -5.23 15.87 -19.51
CA ALA A 5 -6.43 16.49 -18.95
C ALA A 5 -6.09 17.57 -17.90
N VAL A 6 -5.15 17.30 -16.99
CA VAL A 6 -4.71 18.28 -15.98
C VAL A 6 -4.05 19.49 -16.65
N PHE A 7 -3.22 19.29 -17.67
CA PHE A 7 -2.63 20.40 -18.44
C PHE A 7 -3.69 21.27 -19.11
N GLN A 8 -4.67 20.66 -19.77
CA GLN A 8 -5.78 21.40 -20.38
C GLN A 8 -6.58 22.18 -19.33
N CYS A 9 -6.86 21.56 -18.16
CA CYS A 9 -7.52 22.24 -17.05
C CYS A 9 -6.71 23.44 -16.54
N ARG A 10 -5.39 23.30 -16.42
CA ARG A 10 -4.50 24.40 -16.04
C ARG A 10 -4.52 25.54 -17.06
N ASP A 11 -4.46 25.20 -18.34
CA ASP A 11 -4.49 26.20 -19.41
C ASP A 11 -5.84 26.94 -19.41
N LEU A 12 -6.96 26.25 -19.16
CA LEU A 12 -8.27 26.88 -18.94
C LEU A 12 -8.32 27.83 -17.74
N VAL A 13 -7.62 27.51 -16.64
CA VAL A 13 -7.47 28.42 -15.49
C VAL A 13 -6.73 29.69 -15.92
N ASN A 14 -5.65 29.55 -16.68
CA ASN A 14 -4.84 30.68 -17.17
C ASN A 14 -5.60 31.54 -18.18
N GLU A 15 -6.45 30.94 -19.02
CA GLU A 15 -7.31 31.62 -19.99
C GLU A 15 -8.55 32.28 -19.37
N HIS A 16 -8.69 32.25 -18.04
CA HIS A 16 -9.81 32.85 -17.29
C HIS A 16 -11.18 32.24 -17.64
N ASN A 17 -11.21 31.01 -18.17
CA ASN A 17 -12.44 30.28 -18.47
C ASN A 17 -12.95 29.50 -17.24
N ALA A 18 -13.16 30.24 -16.15
CA ALA A 18 -13.52 29.67 -14.84
C ALA A 18 -14.84 28.90 -14.86
N GLU A 19 -15.81 29.31 -15.69
CA GLU A 19 -17.14 28.69 -15.75
C GLU A 19 -17.07 27.25 -16.28
N THR A 20 -16.28 27.01 -17.33
CA THR A 20 -16.08 25.67 -17.90
C THR A 20 -15.42 24.75 -16.86
N LEU A 21 -14.42 25.27 -16.14
CA LEU A 21 -13.69 24.51 -15.14
C LEU A 21 -14.56 24.19 -13.90
N MET A 22 -15.38 25.14 -13.46
CA MET A 22 -16.35 24.92 -12.39
C MET A 22 -17.31 23.79 -12.74
N ARG A 23 -17.79 23.74 -13.99
CA ARG A 23 -18.66 22.66 -14.43
C ARG A 23 -17.98 21.30 -14.38
N ILE A 24 -16.72 21.21 -14.83
CA ILE A 24 -15.94 19.96 -14.84
C ILE A 24 -15.62 19.47 -13.41
N THR A 25 -15.28 20.40 -12.52
CA THR A 25 -14.85 20.07 -11.16
C THR A 25 -16.01 19.87 -10.20
N SER A 26 -17.20 20.41 -10.49
CA SER A 26 -18.35 20.43 -9.56
C SER A 26 -18.85 19.06 -9.10
N SER A 27 -18.73 18.01 -9.91
CA SER A 27 -19.30 16.69 -9.57
C SER A 27 -18.40 15.82 -8.70
N ASP A 28 -17.08 16.07 -8.67
CA ASP A 28 -16.13 15.18 -7.97
C ASP A 28 -14.82 15.87 -7.57
N LYS A 29 -14.93 17.03 -6.93
CA LYS A 29 -13.76 17.82 -6.48
C LYS A 29 -12.80 17.00 -5.63
N ILE A 30 -13.32 16.19 -4.71
CA ILE A 30 -12.51 15.43 -3.74
C ILE A 30 -11.72 14.33 -4.42
N SER A 31 -12.34 13.47 -5.22
CA SER A 31 -11.59 12.39 -5.89
C SER A 31 -10.56 12.94 -6.87
N LEU A 32 -10.85 14.09 -7.48
CA LEU A 32 -9.87 14.81 -8.30
C LEU A 32 -8.68 15.31 -7.48
N LEU A 33 -8.91 15.92 -6.32
CA LEU A 33 -7.85 16.36 -5.41
C LEU A 33 -7.04 15.17 -4.88
N GLU A 34 -7.69 14.10 -4.44
CA GLU A 34 -7.02 12.86 -4.02
C GLU A 34 -6.11 12.33 -5.15
N SER A 35 -6.61 12.32 -6.39
CA SER A 35 -5.85 11.89 -7.56
C SER A 35 -4.66 12.81 -7.85
N LEU A 36 -4.84 14.12 -7.73
CA LEU A 36 -3.76 15.11 -7.91
C LEU A 36 -2.70 14.98 -6.83
N ILE A 37 -3.09 14.82 -5.56
CA ILE A 37 -2.16 14.65 -4.43
C ILE A 37 -1.40 13.33 -4.55
N GLN A 38 -2.04 12.27 -5.05
CA GLN A 38 -1.39 10.98 -5.29
C GLN A 38 -0.47 10.97 -6.52
N ASN A 39 -0.57 11.96 -7.41
CA ASN A 39 0.08 11.94 -8.72
C ASN A 39 1.60 12.13 -8.62
N PRO A 40 2.42 11.10 -8.87
CA PRO A 40 3.86 11.21 -8.75
C PRO A 40 4.54 11.67 -10.04
N TRP A 41 3.80 12.13 -11.06
CA TRP A 41 4.34 12.33 -12.42
C TRP A 41 4.48 13.80 -12.82
N MET A 42 3.93 14.72 -12.03
CA MET A 42 4.02 16.17 -12.25
C MET A 42 4.79 16.82 -11.12
N TYR A 43 5.31 18.01 -11.33
CA TYR A 43 5.80 18.86 -10.24
C TYR A 43 4.63 19.59 -9.58
N TRP A 44 4.75 19.89 -8.29
CA TRP A 44 3.71 20.62 -7.58
C TRP A 44 3.40 21.98 -8.24
N SER A 45 4.45 22.69 -8.67
CA SER A 45 4.34 23.97 -9.37
C SER A 45 3.55 23.89 -10.69
N GLU A 46 3.42 22.71 -11.29
CA GLU A 46 2.61 22.53 -12.49
C GLU A 46 1.11 22.43 -12.19
N ILE A 47 0.74 22.05 -10.97
CA ILE A 47 -0.65 21.81 -10.57
C ILE A 47 -1.16 22.76 -9.49
N GLU A 48 -0.28 23.50 -8.80
CA GLU A 48 -0.62 24.35 -7.64
C GLU A 48 -1.72 25.37 -7.96
N GLY A 49 -1.68 25.99 -9.15
CA GLY A 49 -2.69 26.96 -9.57
C GLY A 49 -4.06 26.33 -9.82
N PHE A 50 -4.08 25.09 -10.33
CA PHE A 50 -5.32 24.35 -10.53
C PHE A 50 -5.90 23.86 -9.19
N VAL A 51 -5.04 23.34 -8.30
CA VAL A 51 -5.44 22.98 -6.94
C VAL A 51 -5.99 24.20 -6.20
N ALA A 52 -5.29 25.34 -6.28
CA ALA A 52 -5.72 26.59 -5.64
C ALA A 52 -7.08 27.04 -6.16
N PHE A 53 -7.33 26.90 -7.47
CA PHE A 53 -8.63 27.19 -8.04
C PHE A 53 -9.73 26.29 -7.47
N ILE A 54 -9.49 24.98 -7.39
CA ILE A 54 -10.47 24.01 -6.88
C ILE A 54 -10.78 24.29 -5.39
N THR A 55 -9.75 24.65 -4.62
CA THR A 55 -9.87 24.84 -3.17
C THR A 55 -10.40 26.20 -2.76
N LYS A 56 -10.32 27.20 -3.65
CA LYS A 56 -10.63 28.59 -3.33
C LYS A 56 -12.06 28.76 -2.80
N GLY A 57 -12.16 29.27 -1.57
CA GLY A 57 -13.43 29.54 -0.90
C GLY A 57 -14.09 28.32 -0.24
N ASP A 58 -13.54 27.12 -0.43
CA ASP A 58 -14.03 25.86 0.13
C ASP A 58 -12.93 25.15 0.97
N GLU A 59 -11.87 25.85 1.38
CA GLU A 59 -10.64 25.25 1.94
C GLU A 59 -10.92 24.38 3.17
N LEU A 60 -11.74 24.89 4.08
CA LEU A 60 -12.15 24.19 5.30
C LEU A 60 -13.02 22.96 5.00
N ALA A 61 -13.96 23.08 4.07
CA ALA A 61 -14.83 21.98 3.68
C ALA A 61 -14.04 20.86 3.01
N ILE A 62 -13.11 21.21 2.12
CA ILE A 62 -12.22 20.27 1.46
C ILE A 62 -11.29 19.57 2.46
N LEU A 63 -10.73 20.30 3.42
CA LEU A 63 -9.90 19.69 4.45
C LEU A 63 -10.70 18.69 5.30
N HIS A 64 -11.96 19.00 5.60
CA HIS A 64 -12.87 18.10 6.30
C HIS A 64 -13.20 16.85 5.46
N GLU A 65 -13.49 17.01 4.18
CA GLU A 65 -13.81 15.90 3.27
C GLU A 65 -12.59 15.00 3.02
N LEU A 66 -11.38 15.55 2.95
CA LEU A 66 -10.13 14.81 2.80
C LEU A 66 -9.58 14.23 4.12
N ALA A 67 -10.20 14.48 5.27
CA ALA A 67 -9.69 14.00 6.56
C ALA A 67 -9.45 12.47 6.59
N TYR A 68 -10.38 11.71 5.98
CA TYR A 68 -10.24 10.26 5.85
C TYR A 68 -9.05 9.85 4.97
N PHE A 69 -8.84 10.57 3.86
CA PHE A 69 -7.73 10.34 2.95
C PHE A 69 -6.38 10.57 3.64
N PHE A 70 -6.21 11.68 4.38
CA PHE A 70 -4.98 11.95 5.15
C PHE A 70 -4.72 10.93 6.27
N SER A 71 -5.79 10.37 6.83
CA SER A 71 -5.69 9.32 7.85
C SER A 71 -5.29 7.97 7.25
N ASN A 72 -5.60 7.74 5.96
CA ASN A 72 -5.41 6.47 5.26
C ASN A 72 -4.66 6.66 3.94
N LEU A 73 -3.51 7.33 3.99
CA LEU A 73 -2.74 7.63 2.79
C LEU A 73 -2.35 6.34 2.03
N PRO A 74 -2.56 6.29 0.71
CA PRO A 74 -1.96 5.24 -0.12
C PRO A 74 -0.44 5.39 -0.13
N LYS A 75 0.30 4.41 -0.69
CA LYS A 75 1.75 4.60 -0.86
C LYS A 75 1.99 5.72 -1.84
N MET A 76 2.48 6.80 -1.28
CA MET A 76 3.06 7.90 -2.01
C MET A 76 4.58 7.69 -2.05
N GLN A 77 5.17 8.07 -3.17
CA GLN A 77 6.61 8.26 -3.27
C GLN A 77 6.83 9.75 -3.49
N PRO A 78 7.91 10.31 -2.95
CA PRO A 78 8.26 11.69 -3.24
C PRO A 78 8.53 11.79 -4.75
N ASN A 79 7.94 12.78 -5.41
CA ASN A 79 8.29 13.09 -6.79
C ASN A 79 9.26 14.28 -6.79
N ALA A 80 10.46 14.08 -7.34
CA ALA A 80 11.48 15.11 -7.45
C ALA A 80 11.68 15.93 -6.17
N ASP A 81 11.87 15.24 -5.04
CA ASP A 81 12.03 15.84 -3.71
C ASP A 81 10.78 16.57 -3.16
N GLN A 82 9.58 16.25 -3.66
CA GLN A 82 8.31 16.81 -3.19
C GLN A 82 7.35 15.73 -2.64
N LEU A 83 6.78 15.98 -1.46
CA LEU A 83 5.66 15.24 -0.89
C LEU A 83 4.38 16.03 -1.10
N PHE A 84 3.62 15.65 -2.12
CA PHE A 84 2.43 16.39 -2.57
C PHE A 84 1.36 16.54 -1.49
N VAL A 85 1.24 15.57 -0.60
CA VAL A 85 0.36 15.65 0.57
C VAL A 85 0.73 16.85 1.46
N LEU A 86 2.02 17.12 1.66
CA LEU A 86 2.50 18.23 2.47
C LEU A 86 2.55 19.54 1.69
N GLU A 87 2.80 19.51 0.38
CA GLU A 87 2.67 20.68 -0.49
C GLU A 87 1.23 21.20 -0.52
N PHE A 88 0.26 20.29 -0.65
CA PHE A 88 -1.16 20.62 -0.58
C PHE A 88 -1.53 21.27 0.75
N LEU A 89 -1.12 20.66 1.87
CA LEU A 89 -1.38 21.21 3.19
C LEU A 89 -0.69 22.56 3.38
N ALA A 90 0.55 22.73 2.92
CA ALA A 90 1.25 24.01 2.99
C ALA A 90 0.53 25.12 2.20
N GLN A 91 0.00 24.79 1.02
CA GLN A 91 -0.75 25.72 0.18
C GLN A 91 -2.05 26.20 0.83
N LEU A 92 -2.71 25.36 1.64
CA LEU A 92 -3.94 25.75 2.31
C LEU A 92 -3.71 26.74 3.46
N ILE A 93 -2.58 26.65 4.18
CA ILE A 93 -2.27 27.49 5.36
C ILE A 93 -2.60 28.99 5.17
N PRO A 94 -2.12 29.68 4.12
CA PRO A 94 -2.39 31.11 3.94
C PRO A 94 -3.87 31.45 3.66
N MET A 95 -4.68 30.45 3.31
CA MET A 95 -6.10 30.61 3.00
C MET A 95 -7.01 30.27 4.19
N LEU A 96 -6.46 29.67 5.26
CA LEU A 96 -7.21 29.31 6.45
C LEU A 96 -7.49 30.54 7.33
N PRO A 97 -8.64 30.57 8.02
CA PRO A 97 -8.97 31.66 8.93
C PRO A 97 -8.02 31.67 10.14
N SER A 98 -7.83 32.83 10.78
CA SER A 98 -6.89 32.98 11.90
C SER A 98 -7.25 32.17 13.14
N ASP A 99 -8.52 31.79 13.30
CA ASP A 99 -9.07 30.97 14.38
C ASP A 99 -9.24 29.49 13.97
N PHE A 100 -8.62 29.10 12.85
CA PHE A 100 -8.68 27.75 12.32
C PHE A 100 -8.35 26.68 13.37
N CYS A 101 -9.09 25.58 13.34
CA CYS A 101 -8.77 24.35 14.03
C CYS A 101 -8.99 23.19 13.06
N VAL A 102 -8.14 22.17 13.14
CA VAL A 102 -8.27 21.05 12.21
C VAL A 102 -9.60 20.29 12.44
N PRO A 103 -10.28 19.83 11.37
CA PRO A 103 -11.53 19.08 11.45
C PRO A 103 -11.42 17.84 12.36
N ARG A 104 -12.54 17.37 12.91
CA ARG A 104 -12.55 16.11 13.67
C ARG A 104 -12.26 14.91 12.76
N GLY A 105 -11.40 14.01 13.20
CA GLY A 105 -10.94 12.86 12.42
C GLY A 105 -9.80 13.21 11.45
N PHE A 106 -9.26 14.43 11.51
CA PHE A 106 -8.09 14.82 10.74
C PHE A 106 -6.82 14.31 11.43
N ASP A 107 -6.47 13.06 11.16
CA ASP A 107 -5.32 12.39 11.75
C ASP A 107 -4.09 12.46 10.83
N LEU A 108 -3.04 13.14 11.29
CA LEU A 108 -1.78 13.28 10.56
C LEU A 108 -0.78 12.15 10.79
N SER A 109 -1.12 11.10 11.56
CA SER A 109 -0.19 10.03 11.91
C SER A 109 0.38 9.30 10.68
N ALA A 110 -0.45 9.06 9.66
CA ALA A 110 0.00 8.46 8.40
C ALA A 110 0.91 9.41 7.60
N THR A 111 0.57 10.71 7.57
CA THR A 111 1.36 11.75 6.91
C THR A 111 2.74 11.90 7.57
N LEU A 112 2.79 11.88 8.90
CA LEU A 112 4.02 11.95 9.68
C LEU A 112 4.91 10.73 9.50
N ALA A 113 4.32 9.54 9.45
CA ALA A 113 5.07 8.32 9.14
C ALA A 113 5.68 8.38 7.73
N LEU A 114 4.88 8.78 6.74
CA LEU A 114 5.37 8.97 5.37
C LEU A 114 6.52 9.98 5.33
N LEU A 115 6.37 11.12 5.99
CA LEU A 115 7.43 12.13 6.08
C LEU A 115 8.69 11.54 6.70
N ALA A 116 8.57 10.83 7.83
CA ALA A 116 9.71 10.21 8.51
C ALA A 116 10.45 9.22 7.60
N ASP A 117 9.73 8.38 6.85
CA ASP A 117 10.28 7.38 5.95
C ASP A 117 11.12 7.99 4.82
N VAL A 118 10.68 9.13 4.27
CA VAL A 118 11.35 9.74 3.12
C VAL A 118 12.22 10.94 3.49
N ARG A 119 12.21 11.39 4.76
CA ARG A 119 12.88 12.62 5.20
C ARG A 119 14.36 12.66 4.83
N LEU A 120 15.04 11.52 4.94
CA LEU A 120 16.47 11.38 4.66
C LEU A 120 16.79 11.36 3.17
N THR A 121 15.81 11.05 2.32
CA THR A 121 15.99 11.02 0.86
C THR A 121 15.64 12.35 0.21
N LEU A 122 14.81 13.17 0.87
CA LEU A 122 14.45 14.51 0.41
C LEU A 122 15.58 15.51 0.63
N ARG A 123 16.02 16.17 -0.46
CA ARG A 123 17.03 17.25 -0.40
C ARG A 123 16.68 18.33 0.62
N ASP A 124 15.40 18.73 0.66
CA ASP A 124 14.88 19.78 1.55
C ASP A 124 13.75 19.25 2.43
N GLY A 125 13.88 18.05 3.01
CA GLY A 125 12.83 17.44 3.84
C GLY A 125 12.34 18.32 5.00
N HIS A 126 13.16 19.26 5.45
CA HIS A 126 12.84 20.22 6.51
C HIS A 126 11.82 21.29 6.12
N LYS A 127 11.60 21.55 4.83
CA LYS A 127 10.63 22.58 4.39
C LYS A 127 9.20 22.29 4.86
N TYR A 128 8.91 21.03 5.17
CA TYR A 128 7.61 20.59 5.65
C TYR A 128 7.44 20.66 7.17
N ASP A 129 8.52 20.94 7.92
CA ASP A 129 8.46 20.99 9.38
C ASP A 129 7.49 22.08 9.86
N GLU A 130 7.49 23.23 9.18
CA GLU A 130 6.58 24.35 9.47
C GLU A 130 5.13 23.98 9.21
N THR A 131 4.85 23.34 8.07
CA THR A 131 3.51 22.86 7.72
C THR A 131 2.99 21.90 8.78
N VAL A 132 3.77 20.88 9.14
CA VAL A 132 3.38 19.88 10.13
C VAL A 132 3.11 20.53 11.49
N VAL A 133 4.05 21.35 11.98
CA VAL A 133 3.90 22.03 13.28
C VAL A 133 2.69 22.94 13.28
N TYR A 134 2.40 23.64 12.19
CA TYR A 134 1.20 24.47 12.06
C TYR A 134 -0.06 23.64 12.32
N TYR A 135 -0.29 22.53 11.62
CA TYR A 135 -1.50 21.72 11.83
C TYR A 135 -1.56 21.08 13.23
N LEU A 136 -0.41 20.71 13.80
CA LEU A 136 -0.35 20.18 15.17
C LEU A 136 -0.74 21.24 16.21
N ASP A 137 -0.29 22.49 16.02
CA ASP A 137 -0.60 23.65 16.87
C ASP A 137 -2.09 24.02 16.79
N HIS A 138 -2.73 23.80 15.64
CA HIS A 138 -4.16 24.09 15.41
C HIS A 138 -5.06 22.89 15.74
N GLY A 139 -4.68 22.10 16.75
CA GLY A 139 -5.49 21.02 17.31
C GLY A 139 -5.24 19.63 16.71
N GLY A 140 -4.43 19.51 15.67
CA GLY A 140 -4.08 18.22 15.06
C GLY A 140 -3.38 17.27 16.01
N PHE A 141 -2.60 17.78 16.96
CA PHE A 141 -1.93 16.93 17.94
C PHE A 141 -2.90 16.04 18.74
N LYS A 142 -4.07 16.57 19.10
CA LYS A 142 -5.07 15.82 19.88
C LYS A 142 -5.80 14.74 19.06
N GLN A 143 -5.63 14.74 17.74
CA GLN A 143 -6.32 13.83 16.82
C GLN A 143 -5.44 12.70 16.31
N LEU A 144 -4.17 12.68 16.72
CA LEU A 144 -3.21 11.67 16.31
C LEU A 144 -3.58 10.29 16.88
N SER A 145 -3.71 9.29 16.02
CA SER A 145 -3.79 7.89 16.45
C SER A 145 -2.43 7.27 16.77
N GLY A 146 -1.35 7.72 16.11
CA GLY A 146 0.00 7.14 16.22
C GLY A 146 1.02 8.10 16.83
N MET A 147 1.20 8.02 18.15
CA MET A 147 2.12 8.90 18.89
C MET A 147 3.60 8.66 18.55
N ARG A 148 3.98 7.45 18.12
CA ARG A 148 5.38 7.14 17.78
C ARG A 148 5.88 7.93 16.57
N SER A 149 5.10 8.01 15.49
CA SER A 149 5.48 8.80 14.29
C SER A 149 5.73 10.27 14.65
N VAL A 150 4.96 10.77 15.61
CA VAL A 150 5.00 12.16 16.07
C VAL A 150 6.20 12.40 16.96
N GLN A 151 6.49 11.46 17.86
CA GLN A 151 7.70 11.47 18.67
C GLN A 151 8.95 11.47 17.78
N ASN A 152 9.04 10.53 16.83
CA ASN A 152 10.15 10.43 15.88
C ASN A 152 10.35 11.74 15.11
N PHE A 153 9.24 12.36 14.67
CA PHE A 153 9.27 13.66 14.00
C PHE A 153 9.85 14.76 14.90
N PHE A 154 9.39 14.87 16.15
CA PHE A 154 9.88 15.90 17.07
C PHE A 154 11.34 15.66 17.49
N GLU A 155 11.74 14.42 17.76
CA GLU A 155 13.13 14.07 18.05
C GLU A 155 14.05 14.44 16.88
N SER A 156 13.59 14.18 15.64
CA SER A 156 14.30 14.60 14.42
C SER A 156 14.41 16.12 14.30
N CYS A 157 13.36 16.88 14.63
CA CYS A 157 13.38 18.34 14.66
C CYS A 157 14.37 18.88 15.70
N VAL A 158 14.47 18.23 16.87
CA VAL A 158 15.41 18.63 17.93
C VAL A 158 16.86 18.35 17.53
N THR A 159 17.12 17.19 16.93
CA THR A 159 18.47 16.72 16.59
C THR A 159 19.06 17.48 15.40
N ASN A 160 18.27 17.70 14.34
CA ASN A 160 18.75 18.29 13.09
C ASN A 160 18.86 19.83 13.12
N SER A 161 18.29 20.50 14.13
CA SER A 161 18.30 21.96 14.22
C SER A 161 19.63 22.56 14.72
N LEU A 162 20.67 21.77 14.92
CA LEU A 162 22.00 22.23 15.35
C LEU A 162 22.77 22.96 14.23
N GLU A 163 22.38 22.80 12.96
CA GLU A 163 23.04 23.45 11.82
C GLU A 163 22.39 24.81 11.48
N ASN A 164 22.80 25.85 12.22
CA ASN A 164 22.98 27.28 11.88
C ASN A 164 22.07 28.05 10.88
N SER A 165 20.93 27.54 10.41
CA SER A 165 19.97 28.36 9.66
C SER A 165 19.03 29.07 10.63
N GLY A 166 19.19 30.38 10.79
CA GLY A 166 18.51 31.22 11.80
C GLY A 166 16.97 31.22 11.79
N GLY A 167 16.31 30.52 10.86
CA GLY A 167 14.84 30.38 10.82
C GLY A 167 14.26 29.23 11.65
N ARG A 168 15.04 28.21 12.02
CA ARG A 168 14.49 26.95 12.58
C ARG A 168 14.33 26.90 14.11
N GLY A 169 14.70 27.98 14.81
CA GLY A 169 14.61 28.05 16.27
C GLY A 169 13.18 27.85 16.81
N HIS A 170 12.17 28.36 16.08
CA HIS A 170 10.77 28.19 16.46
C HIS A 170 10.33 26.72 16.43
N ILE A 171 10.59 26.01 15.32
CA ILE A 171 10.23 24.59 15.15
C ILE A 171 10.88 23.73 16.21
N ARG A 172 12.16 23.93 16.48
CA ARG A 172 12.87 23.25 17.58
C ARG A 172 12.21 23.52 18.92
N GLY A 173 11.87 24.79 19.21
CA GLY A 173 11.18 25.18 20.44
C GLY A 173 9.81 24.51 20.59
N ARG A 174 9.02 24.45 19.53
CA ARG A 174 7.72 23.73 19.51
C ARG A 174 7.92 22.23 19.72
N ALA A 175 8.89 21.60 19.05
CA ALA A 175 9.18 20.18 19.23
C ALA A 175 9.58 19.84 20.67
N ILE A 176 10.46 20.64 21.29
CA ILE A 176 10.82 20.49 22.71
C ILE A 176 9.59 20.64 23.60
N TYR A 177 8.77 21.66 23.34
CA TYR A 177 7.52 21.87 24.07
C TYR A 177 6.62 20.63 24.02
N TYR A 178 6.37 20.06 22.84
CA TYR A 178 5.55 18.87 22.70
C TYR A 178 6.13 17.68 23.45
N LEU A 179 7.41 17.37 23.25
CA LEU A 179 8.09 16.25 23.92
C LEU A 179 8.03 16.35 25.44
N GLN A 180 8.17 17.57 25.99
CA GLN A 180 8.11 17.79 27.44
C GLN A 180 6.69 17.77 27.99
N GLN A 181 5.76 18.49 27.36
CA GLN A 181 4.39 18.62 27.87
C GLN A 181 3.59 17.33 27.74
N TYR A 182 3.83 16.57 26.67
CA TYR A 182 3.10 15.34 26.37
C TYR A 182 3.95 14.10 26.61
N GLN A 183 5.03 14.20 27.42
CA GLN A 183 5.90 13.09 27.76
C GLN A 183 5.10 11.85 28.17
N ALA A 184 4.05 12.02 28.98
CA ALA A 184 3.18 10.93 29.43
C ALA A 184 2.42 10.21 28.30
N GLN A 185 2.12 10.90 27.19
CA GLN A 185 1.47 10.32 26.01
C GLN A 185 2.48 9.63 25.07
N PHE A 186 3.77 9.96 25.21
CA PHE A 186 4.87 9.27 24.55
C PHE A 186 5.41 8.08 25.35
N ILE A 187 4.92 7.87 26.59
CA ILE A 187 5.24 6.65 27.34
C ILE A 187 4.65 5.48 26.55
N GLU A 188 5.51 4.50 26.25
CA GLU A 188 5.12 3.30 25.54
C GLU A 188 3.89 2.66 26.19
N ILE A 189 2.88 2.39 25.37
CA ILE A 189 1.72 1.60 25.80
C ILE A 189 2.28 0.28 26.34
N PRO A 190 1.86 -0.16 27.53
CA PRO A 190 2.35 -1.41 28.09
C PRO A 190 2.18 -2.57 27.09
N PRO A 191 3.06 -3.59 27.17
CA PRO A 191 2.91 -4.78 26.35
C PRO A 191 1.48 -5.32 26.44
N LEU A 192 0.97 -5.85 25.33
CA LEU A 192 -0.38 -6.41 25.31
C LEU A 192 -0.48 -7.47 26.40
N SER A 193 -1.60 -7.46 27.11
CA SER A 193 -1.92 -8.52 28.06
C SER A 193 -2.01 -9.86 27.35
N LYS A 194 -1.81 -10.97 28.08
CA LYS A 194 -1.96 -12.32 27.51
C LYS A 194 -3.36 -12.55 26.96
N GLU A 195 -4.35 -11.92 27.58
CA GLU A 195 -5.75 -11.95 27.17
C GLU A 195 -5.97 -11.25 25.83
N GLU A 196 -5.42 -10.04 25.63
CA GLU A 196 -5.50 -9.32 24.36
C GLU A 196 -4.80 -10.07 23.23
N LEU A 197 -3.62 -10.62 23.52
CA LEU A 197 -2.88 -11.48 22.58
C LEU A 197 -3.70 -12.70 22.18
N SER A 198 -4.36 -13.36 23.14
CA SER A 198 -5.23 -14.51 22.86
C SER A 198 -6.42 -14.14 22.00
N VAL A 199 -7.05 -12.97 22.20
CA VAL A 199 -8.19 -12.52 21.38
C VAL A 199 -7.77 -12.29 19.92
N LEU A 200 -6.62 -11.65 19.70
CA LEU A 200 -6.07 -11.42 18.36
C LEU A 200 -5.73 -12.74 17.67
N ASN A 201 -5.11 -13.66 18.41
CA ASN A 201 -4.79 -15.00 17.91
C ASN A 201 -6.07 -15.79 17.55
N ASP A 202 -7.07 -15.79 18.43
CA ASP A 202 -8.35 -16.46 18.20
C ASP A 202 -9.07 -15.91 16.96
N ALA A 203 -8.99 -14.60 16.71
CA ALA A 203 -9.55 -13.97 15.50
C ALA A 203 -8.86 -14.49 14.22
N LEU A 204 -7.53 -14.54 14.19
CA LEU A 204 -6.76 -15.09 13.07
C LEU A 204 -7.09 -16.57 12.85
N MET A 205 -7.11 -17.37 13.91
CA MET A 205 -7.37 -18.81 13.84
C MET A 205 -8.82 -19.15 13.47
N THR A 206 -9.78 -18.30 13.85
CA THR A 206 -11.19 -18.48 13.49
C THR A 206 -11.39 -18.39 11.99
N TYR A 207 -10.68 -17.46 11.33
CA TYR A 207 -10.72 -17.32 9.88
C TYR A 207 -10.20 -18.57 9.17
N VAL A 208 -9.00 -19.04 9.57
CA VAL A 208 -8.35 -20.24 9.02
C VAL A 208 -9.27 -21.46 9.11
N ARG A 209 -10.00 -21.61 10.22
CA ARG A 209 -10.84 -22.78 10.49
C ARG A 209 -12.21 -22.76 9.77
N ARG A 210 -12.69 -21.60 9.28
CA ARG A 210 -14.07 -21.46 8.76
C ARG A 210 -14.17 -20.65 7.45
N PRO A 211 -13.62 -21.16 6.32
CA PRO A 211 -13.58 -20.40 5.08
C PRO A 211 -14.93 -20.22 4.33
N SER A 212 -16.00 -20.97 4.64
CA SER A 212 -17.10 -21.16 3.67
C SER A 212 -18.51 -20.63 4.01
N TYR A 213 -18.85 -20.24 5.24
CA TYR A 213 -20.26 -19.90 5.60
C TYR A 213 -20.51 -18.54 6.26
N GLN A 214 -19.49 -17.87 6.82
CA GLN A 214 -19.60 -16.52 7.42
C GLN A 214 -18.47 -15.61 6.91
N ARG A 215 -18.16 -15.74 5.61
CA ARG A 215 -16.96 -15.19 4.97
C ARG A 215 -16.72 -13.71 5.33
N LYS A 216 -17.74 -12.86 5.33
CA LYS A 216 -17.57 -11.43 5.56
C LYS A 216 -17.19 -11.07 7.01
N GLU A 217 -17.89 -11.63 8.00
CA GLU A 217 -17.61 -11.34 9.42
C GLU A 217 -16.24 -11.86 9.84
N THR A 218 -15.87 -13.06 9.38
CA THR A 218 -14.54 -13.63 9.66
C THR A 218 -13.43 -12.91 8.91
N GLU A 219 -13.68 -12.41 7.69
CA GLU A 219 -12.77 -11.52 6.96
C GLU A 219 -12.52 -10.21 7.73
N ASP A 220 -13.58 -9.56 8.21
CA ASP A 220 -13.46 -8.30 8.95
C ASP A 220 -12.67 -8.49 10.27
N LEU A 221 -12.91 -9.58 11.00
CA LEU A 221 -12.15 -9.92 12.21
C LEU A 221 -10.66 -10.14 11.92
N MET A 222 -10.36 -10.91 10.89
CA MET A 222 -8.99 -11.15 10.45
C MET A 222 -8.31 -9.84 10.03
N LEU A 223 -9.04 -9.00 9.29
CA LEU A 223 -8.53 -7.72 8.83
C LEU A 223 -8.15 -6.79 9.97
N ASN A 224 -9.02 -6.70 10.97
CA ASN A 224 -8.74 -5.94 12.18
C ASN A 224 -7.50 -6.49 12.91
N ALA A 225 -7.36 -7.82 12.98
CA ALA A 225 -6.19 -8.45 13.60
C ALA A 225 -4.89 -8.15 12.83
N LEU A 226 -4.91 -8.18 11.50
CA LEU A 226 -3.76 -7.82 10.66
C LEU A 226 -3.43 -6.33 10.73
N GLN A 227 -4.43 -5.47 10.78
CA GLN A 227 -4.26 -4.03 11.00
C GLN A 227 -3.61 -3.75 12.35
N GLU A 228 -4.03 -4.46 13.40
CA GLU A 228 -3.43 -4.34 14.72
C GLU A 228 -1.98 -4.83 14.70
N CYS A 229 -1.69 -5.98 14.09
CA CYS A 229 -0.31 -6.47 13.93
C CYS A 229 0.57 -5.47 13.18
N ASN A 230 0.08 -4.90 12.07
CA ASN A 230 0.80 -3.86 11.34
C ASN A 230 1.00 -2.60 12.19
N SER A 231 0.03 -2.23 13.03
CA SER A 231 0.15 -1.11 13.96
C SER A 231 1.23 -1.38 15.00
N LEU A 232 1.26 -2.57 15.62
CA LEU A 232 2.32 -3.00 16.54
C LEU A 232 3.71 -2.95 15.89
N ILE A 233 3.84 -3.43 14.65
CA ILE A 233 5.10 -3.40 13.90
C ILE A 233 5.56 -1.96 13.68
N ARG A 234 4.66 -1.06 13.24
CA ARG A 234 4.96 0.36 13.02
C ARG A 234 5.26 1.10 14.32
N GLU A 235 4.63 0.67 15.40
CA GLU A 235 4.92 1.09 16.76
C GLU A 235 6.20 0.43 17.31
N GLY A 236 6.99 -0.30 16.53
CA GLY A 236 8.22 -0.95 16.98
C GLY A 236 8.02 -1.99 18.09
N ARG A 237 6.78 -2.43 18.34
CA ARG A 237 6.41 -3.48 19.30
C ARG A 237 6.55 -4.85 18.65
N THR A 238 7.71 -5.09 18.07
CA THR A 238 8.01 -6.28 17.26
C THR A 238 7.82 -7.56 18.06
N ASP A 239 8.15 -7.57 19.35
CA ASP A 239 7.99 -8.76 20.21
C ASP A 239 6.52 -9.20 20.33
N SER A 240 5.60 -8.25 20.51
CA SER A 240 4.16 -8.55 20.56
C SER A 240 3.65 -9.05 19.22
N ALA A 241 4.07 -8.43 18.11
CA ALA A 241 3.72 -8.90 16.77
C ALA A 241 4.28 -10.31 16.50
N THR A 242 5.54 -10.56 16.84
CA THR A 242 6.19 -11.88 16.71
C THR A 242 5.47 -12.93 17.53
N GLN A 243 5.01 -12.59 18.75
CA GLN A 243 4.24 -13.52 19.56
C GLN A 243 2.89 -13.85 18.91
N ILE A 244 2.11 -12.86 18.49
CA ILE A 244 0.80 -13.08 17.84
C ILE A 244 0.96 -13.93 16.58
N LEU A 245 1.87 -13.54 15.69
CA LEU A 245 2.09 -14.20 14.41
C LEU A 245 2.70 -15.59 14.59
N GLY A 246 3.51 -15.76 15.64
CA GLY A 246 4.13 -17.03 15.99
C GLY A 246 3.13 -18.04 16.56
N GLU A 247 2.22 -17.61 17.43
CA GLU A 247 1.17 -18.45 18.01
C GLU A 247 0.06 -18.79 17.01
N ALA A 248 -0.26 -17.88 16.09
CA ALA A 248 -1.25 -18.09 15.03
C ALA A 248 -0.74 -19.01 13.92
N ASP A 249 0.53 -19.43 13.99
CA ASP A 249 1.20 -20.16 12.91
C ASP A 249 0.98 -19.45 11.56
N PHE A 250 1.36 -18.17 11.52
CA PHE A 250 1.07 -17.28 10.40
C PHE A 250 1.51 -17.85 9.03
N LEU A 251 2.48 -18.76 9.02
CA LEU A 251 2.86 -19.59 7.86
C LEU A 251 1.65 -20.28 7.20
N HIS A 252 0.81 -20.94 7.98
CA HIS A 252 -0.36 -21.64 7.48
C HIS A 252 -1.48 -20.67 7.05
N ILE A 253 -1.47 -19.45 7.58
CA ILE A 253 -2.44 -18.41 7.24
C ILE A 253 -2.01 -17.69 5.96
N LEU A 254 -0.72 -17.53 5.72
CA LEU A 254 -0.17 -16.74 4.61
C LEU A 254 -0.71 -17.15 3.24
N PRO A 255 -0.81 -18.44 2.85
CA PRO A 255 -1.43 -18.86 1.59
C PRO A 255 -2.88 -18.42 1.50
N ILE A 256 -3.62 -18.59 2.60
CA ILE A 256 -5.03 -18.22 2.66
C ILE A 256 -5.12 -16.71 2.47
N LEU A 257 -4.32 -15.91 3.16
CA LEU A 257 -4.31 -14.46 3.05
C LEU A 257 -4.01 -14.00 1.63
N ILE A 258 -2.99 -14.60 1.03
CA ILE A 258 -2.60 -14.36 -0.35
C ILE A 258 -3.73 -14.71 -1.34
N GLN A 259 -4.48 -15.80 -1.08
CA GLN A 259 -5.55 -16.29 -1.96
C GLN A 259 -6.90 -15.59 -1.74
N THR A 260 -7.27 -15.29 -0.51
CA THR A 260 -8.61 -14.82 -0.14
C THR A 260 -8.69 -13.31 -0.11
N LEU A 261 -7.59 -12.63 0.18
CA LEU A 261 -7.60 -11.19 0.27
C LEU A 261 -7.36 -10.60 -1.12
N VAL A 262 -8.44 -10.14 -1.74
CA VAL A 262 -8.42 -9.07 -2.76
C VAL A 262 -8.01 -7.75 -2.09
N LEU A 263 -6.96 -7.77 -1.27
CA LEU A 263 -6.51 -6.61 -0.53
C LEU A 263 -5.20 -6.14 -1.13
N PRO A 264 -5.25 -5.04 -1.90
CA PRO A 264 -4.06 -4.32 -2.31
C PRO A 264 -3.38 -3.59 -1.13
N SER A 265 -3.62 -4.00 0.13
CA SER A 265 -3.15 -3.25 1.28
C SER A 265 -1.74 -3.69 1.67
N ARG A 266 -0.79 -2.77 1.50
CA ARG A 266 0.61 -2.86 1.98
C ARG A 266 0.74 -3.25 3.45
N GLN A 267 -0.32 -3.02 4.22
CA GLN A 267 -0.41 -3.40 5.62
C GLN A 267 -0.22 -4.91 5.76
N PHE A 268 -0.84 -5.71 4.90
CA PHE A 268 -0.64 -7.15 4.87
C PHE A 268 0.79 -7.52 4.48
N LEU A 269 1.34 -6.91 3.42
CA LEU A 269 2.72 -7.17 3.00
C LEU A 269 3.72 -6.86 4.11
N ASN A 270 3.53 -5.78 4.87
CA ASN A 270 4.38 -5.47 6.01
C ASN A 270 4.33 -6.57 7.08
N VAL A 271 3.13 -7.05 7.43
CA VAL A 271 2.96 -8.15 8.39
C VAL A 271 3.59 -9.43 7.86
N ALA A 272 3.39 -9.74 6.57
CA ALA A 272 3.96 -10.91 5.93
C ALA A 272 5.49 -10.86 5.90
N LEU A 273 6.08 -9.76 5.43
CA LEU A 273 7.52 -9.55 5.41
C LEU A 273 8.12 -9.58 6.81
N PHE A 274 7.41 -9.03 7.79
CA PHE A 274 7.82 -9.08 9.19
C PHE A 274 7.84 -10.52 9.72
N ALA A 275 6.75 -11.28 9.53
CA ALA A 275 6.69 -12.69 9.90
C ALA A 275 7.82 -13.50 9.23
N MET A 276 8.04 -13.26 7.93
CA MET A 276 9.07 -13.94 7.15
C MET A 276 10.50 -13.62 7.60
N ARG A 277 10.76 -12.38 8.04
CA ARG A 277 12.09 -11.95 8.50
C ARG A 277 12.57 -12.73 9.73
N GLU A 278 11.66 -13.14 10.61
CA GLU A 278 12.03 -13.83 11.85
C GLU A 278 12.30 -15.34 11.65
N ARG A 279 11.75 -15.97 10.60
CA ARG A 279 11.97 -17.42 10.32
C ARG A 279 12.51 -17.69 8.90
N LYS A 280 13.38 -16.82 8.40
CA LYS A 280 13.84 -16.67 6.99
C LYS A 280 14.03 -17.94 6.16
N LEU A 281 14.44 -19.07 6.75
CA LEU A 281 14.73 -20.32 6.03
C LEU A 281 13.55 -21.28 5.96
N GLU A 282 12.66 -21.29 6.96
CA GLU A 282 11.50 -22.18 7.00
C GLU A 282 10.47 -21.75 5.94
N TYR A 283 10.25 -20.44 5.79
CA TYR A 283 9.35 -19.87 4.77
C TYR A 283 9.76 -20.19 3.33
N LEU A 284 11.07 -20.38 3.09
CA LEU A 284 11.59 -20.58 1.74
C LEU A 284 11.30 -21.98 1.23
N GLN A 285 11.37 -22.99 2.10
CA GLN A 285 10.96 -24.36 1.80
C GLN A 285 9.45 -24.43 1.55
N ASP A 286 8.70 -23.61 2.28
CA ASP A 286 7.26 -23.49 2.09
C ASP A 286 6.87 -22.61 0.90
N LEU A 287 7.77 -21.97 0.13
CA LEU A 287 7.39 -21.17 -1.05
C LEU A 287 6.57 -21.93 -2.11
N SER A 288 6.47 -23.26 -2.01
CA SER A 288 5.49 -24.05 -2.78
C SER A 288 4.05 -23.52 -2.67
N MET A 289 3.68 -22.77 -1.63
CA MET A 289 2.36 -22.09 -1.55
C MET A 289 2.18 -21.03 -2.64
N ILE A 290 3.27 -20.50 -3.22
CA ILE A 290 3.24 -19.58 -4.37
C ILE A 290 2.81 -20.28 -5.65
N THR A 291 2.78 -21.61 -5.70
CA THR A 291 2.27 -22.33 -6.88
C THR A 291 0.74 -22.41 -6.92
N TRP A 292 0.06 -22.12 -5.81
CA TRP A 292 -1.39 -22.33 -5.64
C TRP A 292 -2.24 -21.08 -5.84
N PHE A 293 -1.77 -20.09 -6.61
CA PHE A 293 -2.57 -18.91 -6.91
C PHE A 293 -3.65 -19.22 -7.95
N PRO A 294 -4.94 -19.06 -7.62
CA PRO A 294 -5.98 -19.13 -8.63
C PRO A 294 -5.88 -17.92 -9.56
N LEU A 295 -5.63 -18.18 -10.85
CA LEU A 295 -5.61 -17.21 -11.96
C LEU A 295 -6.97 -16.49 -12.19
N SER A 296 -7.97 -16.73 -11.34
CA SER A 296 -9.39 -16.52 -11.63
C SER A 296 -10.02 -15.30 -10.94
N ALA A 297 -9.28 -14.50 -10.16
CA ALA A 297 -9.89 -13.30 -9.57
C ALA A 297 -9.90 -12.14 -10.61
N PRO A 298 -11.07 -11.59 -10.95
CA PRO A 298 -11.22 -10.66 -12.08
C PRO A 298 -10.67 -9.24 -11.83
N ASP A 299 -10.38 -8.86 -10.58
CA ASP A 299 -9.94 -7.52 -10.22
C ASP A 299 -8.56 -7.52 -9.54
N ASN A 300 -7.50 -7.50 -10.37
CA ASN A 300 -6.12 -7.14 -10.04
C ASN A 300 -5.43 -7.83 -8.82
N PRO A 301 -5.54 -9.17 -8.63
CA PRO A 301 -4.85 -9.92 -7.56
C PRO A 301 -3.33 -10.07 -7.79
N GLU A 302 -2.80 -9.57 -8.90
CA GLU A 302 -1.45 -9.87 -9.38
C GLU A 302 -0.37 -9.10 -8.61
N VAL A 303 -0.69 -7.89 -8.13
CA VAL A 303 0.28 -6.94 -7.55
C VAL A 303 0.90 -7.43 -6.22
N PRO A 304 0.15 -7.98 -5.25
CA PRO A 304 0.71 -8.36 -3.95
C PRO A 304 1.76 -9.47 -4.02
N MET A 305 1.58 -10.47 -4.90
CA MET A 305 2.53 -11.56 -5.06
C MET A 305 3.88 -11.05 -5.58
N PHE A 306 3.88 -10.22 -6.62
CA PHE A 306 5.13 -9.69 -7.16
C PHE A 306 5.80 -8.70 -6.20
N GLU A 307 5.02 -7.90 -5.45
CA GLU A 307 5.59 -7.08 -4.38
C GLU A 307 6.28 -7.94 -3.31
N LEU A 308 5.63 -9.04 -2.88
CA LEU A 308 6.19 -9.98 -1.91
C LEU A 308 7.49 -10.60 -2.41
N LEU A 309 7.49 -11.16 -3.62
CA LEU A 309 8.68 -11.76 -4.23
C LEU A 309 9.81 -10.74 -4.35
N ALA A 310 9.52 -9.52 -4.82
CA ALA A 310 10.52 -8.48 -4.97
C ALA A 310 11.08 -7.98 -3.62
N ASP A 311 10.26 -7.91 -2.57
CA ASP A 311 10.70 -7.52 -1.22
C ASP A 311 11.41 -8.63 -0.46
N LEU A 312 11.23 -9.89 -0.89
CA LEU A 312 11.97 -11.03 -0.36
C LEU A 312 13.40 -11.08 -0.87
N VAL A 313 13.66 -10.78 -2.16
CA VAL A 313 15.00 -10.90 -2.77
C VAL A 313 16.13 -10.29 -1.92
N PRO A 314 16.04 -9.04 -1.41
CA PRO A 314 17.11 -8.44 -0.61
C PRO A 314 17.34 -9.12 0.75
N GLN A 315 16.42 -9.97 1.19
CA GLN A 315 16.45 -10.65 2.49
C GLN A 315 16.97 -12.09 2.40
N LEU A 316 17.17 -12.60 1.18
CA LEU A 316 17.62 -13.96 0.93
C LEU A 316 19.13 -14.09 1.16
N PRO A 317 19.61 -15.24 1.69
CA PRO A 317 21.02 -15.56 1.72
C PRO A 317 21.64 -15.57 0.32
N SER A 318 22.94 -15.30 0.21
CA SER A 318 23.66 -15.32 -1.07
C SER A 318 23.78 -16.71 -1.70
N ASP A 319 23.63 -17.77 -0.90
CA ASP A 319 23.65 -19.18 -1.30
C ASP A 319 22.24 -19.78 -1.45
N PHE A 320 21.22 -18.92 -1.44
CA PHE A 320 19.83 -19.33 -1.60
C PHE A 320 19.63 -20.10 -2.91
N ASN A 321 18.86 -21.19 -2.85
CA ASN A 321 18.34 -21.88 -4.02
C ASN A 321 16.84 -22.10 -3.81
N VAL A 322 16.07 -21.91 -4.89
CA VAL A 322 14.64 -22.13 -4.92
C VAL A 322 14.37 -23.63 -4.75
N PRO A 323 13.49 -24.05 -3.81
CA PRO A 323 13.10 -25.44 -3.69
C PRO A 323 12.51 -25.98 -5.00
N GLY A 324 12.74 -27.26 -5.28
CA GLY A 324 12.34 -27.87 -6.56
C GLY A 324 10.82 -27.94 -6.77
N GLU A 325 10.04 -27.76 -5.71
CA GLU A 325 8.58 -27.75 -5.71
C GLU A 325 7.97 -26.39 -6.12
N VAL A 326 8.78 -25.32 -6.22
CA VAL A 326 8.29 -23.98 -6.53
C VAL A 326 8.15 -23.79 -8.04
N ASP A 327 6.92 -23.87 -8.51
CA ASP A 327 6.52 -23.55 -9.88
C ASP A 327 6.24 -22.04 -10.06
N LEU A 328 7.12 -21.35 -10.80
CA LEU A 328 6.95 -19.94 -11.16
C LEU A 328 6.12 -19.74 -12.45
N THR A 329 5.68 -20.81 -13.12
CA THR A 329 4.88 -20.72 -14.36
C THR A 329 3.68 -19.79 -14.23
N PRO A 330 2.87 -19.83 -13.14
CA PRO A 330 1.76 -18.91 -12.99
C PRO A 330 2.22 -17.45 -12.90
N ALA A 331 3.28 -17.16 -12.13
CA ALA A 331 3.81 -15.81 -11.97
C ALA A 331 4.38 -15.25 -13.29
N LEU A 332 5.11 -16.06 -14.04
CA LEU A 332 5.62 -15.70 -15.36
C LEU A 332 4.48 -15.43 -16.35
N SER A 333 3.47 -16.29 -16.35
CA SER A 333 2.30 -16.15 -17.24
C SER A 333 1.49 -14.89 -16.89
N LEU A 334 1.31 -14.60 -15.61
CA LEU A 334 0.61 -13.40 -15.14
C LEU A 334 1.34 -12.11 -15.55
N LEU A 335 2.64 -12.02 -15.26
CA LEU A 335 3.40 -10.80 -15.57
C LEU A 335 3.47 -10.51 -17.09
N THR A 336 3.31 -11.55 -17.92
CA THR A 336 3.38 -11.44 -19.38
C THR A 336 2.02 -11.36 -20.07
N ARG A 337 0.93 -11.63 -19.35
CA ARG A 337 -0.44 -11.58 -19.88
C ARG A 337 -0.87 -10.15 -20.19
N ASP A 338 -0.57 -9.24 -19.28
CA ASP A 338 -0.95 -7.84 -19.39
C ASP A 338 0.19 -6.96 -19.91
N LEU A 339 -0.16 -5.74 -20.36
CA LEU A 339 0.84 -4.76 -20.78
C LEU A 339 1.74 -4.40 -19.58
N PRO A 340 3.07 -4.54 -19.70
CA PRO A 340 4.00 -4.17 -18.64
C PRO A 340 3.77 -2.74 -18.12
N ASP A 341 3.62 -2.56 -16.79
CA ASP A 341 3.62 -1.23 -16.18
C ASP A 341 5.07 -0.79 -15.92
N SER A 342 5.47 0.35 -16.49
CA SER A 342 6.79 0.94 -16.29
C SER A 342 7.21 1.10 -14.81
N ARG A 343 6.25 1.30 -13.90
CA ARG A 343 6.53 1.54 -12.47
C ARG A 343 6.96 0.29 -11.73
N THR A 344 6.48 -0.87 -12.17
CA THR A 344 6.65 -2.13 -11.46
C THR A 344 7.45 -3.14 -12.26
N TRP A 345 7.48 -3.02 -13.60
CA TRP A 345 8.12 -3.96 -14.50
C TRP A 345 9.55 -4.28 -14.09
N ARG A 346 10.42 -3.26 -13.97
CA ARG A 346 11.83 -3.51 -13.62
C ARG A 346 11.95 -4.28 -12.31
N ARG A 347 11.23 -3.83 -11.28
CA ARG A 347 11.27 -4.46 -9.96
C ARG A 347 10.80 -5.92 -10.00
N TYR A 348 9.72 -6.20 -10.72
CA TYR A 348 9.13 -7.54 -10.78
C TYR A 348 9.92 -8.48 -11.68
N SER A 349 10.38 -8.00 -12.84
CA SER A 349 11.26 -8.76 -13.74
C SER A 349 12.62 -9.06 -13.10
N ASP A 350 13.23 -8.10 -12.41
CA ASP A 350 14.47 -8.30 -11.65
C ASP A 350 14.27 -9.35 -10.53
N ALA A 351 13.11 -9.38 -9.89
CA ALA A 351 12.80 -10.39 -8.88
C ALA A 351 12.61 -11.78 -9.50
N LEU A 352 11.79 -11.91 -10.55
CA LEU A 352 11.54 -13.20 -11.19
C LEU A 352 12.79 -13.80 -11.83
N ILE A 353 13.63 -12.98 -12.50
CA ILE A 353 14.88 -13.49 -13.07
C ILE A 353 15.83 -13.98 -11.98
N PHE A 354 15.84 -13.31 -10.81
CA PHE A 354 16.63 -13.77 -9.68
C PHE A 354 16.20 -15.18 -9.27
N TYR A 355 14.90 -15.44 -9.08
CA TYR A 355 14.44 -16.78 -8.71
C TYR A 355 14.73 -17.83 -9.79
N LEU A 356 14.61 -17.47 -11.08
CA LEU A 356 15.02 -18.34 -12.19
C LEU A 356 16.50 -18.70 -12.13
N ASP A 357 17.35 -17.72 -11.82
CA ASP A 357 18.81 -17.88 -11.70
C ASP A 357 19.24 -18.73 -10.49
N HIS A 358 18.38 -18.82 -9.48
CA HIS A 358 18.63 -19.57 -8.25
C HIS A 358 17.89 -20.92 -8.24
N GLY A 359 17.73 -21.54 -9.41
CA GLY A 359 17.28 -22.94 -9.54
C GLY A 359 15.84 -23.14 -10.00
N ALA A 360 14.98 -22.11 -9.96
CA ALA A 360 13.58 -22.26 -10.38
C ALA A 360 13.45 -22.59 -11.87
N PHE A 361 14.39 -22.13 -12.71
CA PHE A 361 14.36 -22.38 -14.15
C PHE A 361 14.41 -23.87 -14.50
N ASP A 362 15.20 -24.66 -13.75
CA ASP A 362 15.43 -26.08 -14.07
C ASP A 362 14.25 -26.99 -13.69
N VAL A 363 13.31 -26.47 -12.90
CA VAL A 363 12.12 -27.20 -12.41
C VAL A 363 10.81 -26.72 -13.02
N LEU A 364 10.86 -25.79 -13.98
CA LEU A 364 9.65 -25.27 -14.62
C LEU A 364 8.90 -26.37 -15.40
N PRO A 365 7.61 -26.60 -15.13
CA PRO A 365 6.81 -27.55 -15.88
C PRO A 365 6.48 -27.06 -17.30
N ASN A 366 6.43 -25.73 -17.52
CA ASN A 366 6.15 -25.14 -18.82
C ASN A 366 7.26 -24.15 -19.24
N PRO A 367 8.19 -24.55 -20.14
CA PRO A 367 9.23 -23.66 -20.64
C PRO A 367 8.70 -22.52 -21.53
N GLU A 368 7.48 -22.62 -22.06
CA GLU A 368 6.90 -21.59 -22.94
C GLU A 368 6.57 -20.30 -22.18
N SER A 369 6.02 -20.40 -20.96
CA SER A 369 5.76 -19.24 -20.12
C SER A 369 7.05 -18.50 -19.76
N ALA A 370 8.13 -19.24 -19.51
CA ALA A 370 9.45 -18.65 -19.33
C ALA A 370 9.97 -18.01 -20.62
N ARG A 371 9.83 -18.66 -21.78
CA ARG A 371 10.23 -18.09 -23.06
C ARG A 371 9.61 -16.71 -23.29
N ASN A 372 8.29 -16.57 -23.12
CA ASN A 372 7.59 -15.30 -23.29
C ASN A 372 8.12 -14.20 -22.36
N PHE A 373 8.33 -14.54 -21.08
CA PHE A 373 8.88 -13.61 -20.09
C PHE A 373 10.31 -13.17 -20.44
N LEU A 374 11.17 -14.13 -20.82
CA LEU A 374 12.57 -13.88 -21.13
C LEU A 374 12.70 -13.05 -22.42
N GLU A 375 11.87 -13.30 -23.43
CA GLU A 375 11.81 -12.49 -24.66
C GLU A 375 11.43 -11.03 -24.36
N LEU A 376 10.45 -10.83 -23.47
CA LEU A 376 10.09 -9.48 -23.00
C LEU A 376 11.22 -8.82 -22.21
N CYS A 377 11.98 -9.56 -21.42
CA CYS A 377 13.14 -9.03 -20.71
C CYS A 377 14.28 -8.62 -21.66
N ASP A 378 14.60 -9.43 -22.67
CA ASP A 378 15.69 -9.18 -23.62
C ASP A 378 15.35 -8.06 -24.63
N ARG A 379 14.18 -8.15 -25.27
CA ARG A 379 13.82 -7.30 -26.42
C ARG A 379 12.89 -6.14 -26.05
N GLY A 380 12.20 -6.26 -24.91
CA GLY A 380 11.11 -5.37 -24.53
C GLY A 380 9.85 -5.58 -25.37
N TYR A 381 8.74 -4.99 -24.91
CA TYR A 381 7.47 -4.97 -25.64
C TYR A 381 7.55 -3.97 -26.79
N SER A 382 7.62 -4.46 -28.04
CA SER A 382 7.36 -3.76 -29.31
C SER A 382 7.45 -2.22 -29.29
N GLY A 383 8.62 -1.65 -28.98
CA GLY A 383 8.87 -0.21 -28.97
C GLY A 383 8.27 0.57 -27.78
N MET A 384 7.28 0.04 -27.07
CA MET A 384 6.66 0.70 -25.91
C MET A 384 7.66 0.95 -24.79
N MET A 385 8.47 -0.07 -24.46
CA MET A 385 9.46 0.05 -23.37
C MET A 385 10.65 0.95 -23.75
N VAL A 386 10.85 1.20 -25.04
CA VAL A 386 11.86 2.16 -25.53
C VAL A 386 11.46 3.60 -25.17
N ALA A 387 10.17 3.88 -25.01
CA ALA A 387 9.68 5.18 -24.59
C ALA A 387 9.80 5.43 -23.07
N TRP A 388 10.06 4.39 -22.27
CA TRP A 388 10.16 4.52 -20.81
C TRP A 388 11.50 5.14 -20.39
N ASN A 389 11.56 5.69 -19.17
CA ASN A 389 12.83 6.12 -18.60
C ASN A 389 13.76 4.93 -18.45
N LYS A 390 15.08 5.15 -18.61
CA LYS A 390 16.10 4.10 -18.48
C LYS A 390 16.03 3.35 -17.15
N ARG A 391 15.60 4.02 -16.07
CA ARG A 391 15.42 3.43 -14.73
C ARG A 391 14.21 2.50 -14.61
N ASP A 392 13.23 2.64 -15.49
CA ASP A 392 11.95 1.91 -15.45
C ASP A 392 11.97 0.69 -16.41
N ARG A 393 12.96 0.63 -17.31
CA ARG A 393 13.20 -0.50 -18.22
C ARG A 393 13.82 -1.68 -17.47
N THR A 394 13.73 -2.88 -18.08
CA THR A 394 14.46 -4.07 -17.67
C THR A 394 15.91 -3.72 -17.33
N SER A 395 16.40 -4.20 -16.18
CA SER A 395 17.78 -3.96 -15.80
C SER A 395 18.74 -4.67 -16.77
N GLN A 396 19.97 -4.18 -16.86
CA GLN A 396 20.98 -4.79 -17.73
C GLN A 396 21.27 -6.23 -17.32
N ILE A 397 21.38 -6.51 -16.02
CA ILE A 397 21.61 -7.84 -15.47
C ILE A 397 20.46 -8.78 -15.87
N THR A 398 19.22 -8.34 -15.70
CA THR A 398 18.03 -9.11 -16.07
C THR A 398 17.98 -9.40 -17.57
N ALA A 399 18.34 -8.43 -18.42
CA ALA A 399 18.40 -8.65 -19.87
C ALA A 399 19.51 -9.62 -20.29
N GLU A 400 20.67 -9.58 -19.61
CA GLU A 400 21.78 -10.51 -19.86
C GLU A 400 21.43 -11.95 -19.44
N LEU A 401 20.86 -12.12 -18.25
CA LEU A 401 20.35 -13.42 -17.77
C LEU A 401 19.23 -13.94 -18.67
N ALA A 402 18.32 -13.07 -19.10
CA ALA A 402 17.24 -13.46 -19.99
C ALA A 402 17.77 -14.04 -21.32
N ARG A 403 18.79 -13.40 -21.90
CA ARG A 403 19.44 -13.90 -23.11
C ARG A 403 20.13 -15.25 -22.90
N PHE A 404 20.82 -15.41 -21.78
CA PHE A 404 21.43 -16.68 -21.40
C PHE A 404 20.39 -17.81 -21.33
N TYR A 405 19.26 -17.58 -20.68
CA TYR A 405 18.20 -18.59 -20.56
C TYR A 405 17.46 -18.85 -21.88
N LEU A 406 17.28 -17.84 -22.74
CA LEU A 406 16.75 -18.05 -24.10
C LEU A 406 17.65 -18.96 -24.94
N GLU A 407 18.96 -18.77 -24.87
CA GLU A 407 19.92 -19.66 -25.53
C GLU A 407 19.87 -21.08 -24.97
N LYS A 408 19.68 -21.23 -23.65
CA LYS A 408 19.52 -22.53 -22.99
C LYS A 408 18.26 -23.26 -23.48
N LEU A 409 17.12 -22.55 -23.59
CA LEU A 409 15.88 -23.10 -24.15
C LEU A 409 16.03 -23.51 -25.61
N GLY A 410 16.70 -22.69 -26.44
CA GLY A 410 16.93 -23.00 -27.85
C GLY A 410 17.81 -24.23 -28.10
N LYS A 411 18.68 -24.59 -27.14
CA LYS A 411 19.49 -25.82 -27.19
C LYS A 411 18.74 -27.07 -26.71
N GLN A 412 17.64 -26.88 -25.97
CA GLN A 412 16.84 -27.96 -25.38
C GLN A 412 15.69 -28.43 -26.27
N GLU A 413 15.32 -27.70 -27.33
CA GLU A 413 14.34 -28.19 -28.29
C GLU A 413 14.94 -29.37 -29.09
N PRO A 414 14.43 -30.61 -28.92
CA PRO A 414 14.74 -31.66 -29.86
C PRO A 414 14.16 -31.26 -31.21
N VAL A 415 14.92 -31.50 -32.28
CA VAL A 415 14.46 -31.43 -33.68
C VAL A 415 13.35 -32.46 -33.85
N ASN A 416 12.13 -32.10 -33.46
CA ASN A 416 10.94 -32.88 -33.75
C ASN A 416 10.43 -32.43 -35.12
N ASP A 417 10.93 -33.10 -36.16
CA ASP A 417 10.28 -33.20 -37.46
C ASP A 417 8.88 -33.81 -37.25
N ILE A 418 7.88 -32.99 -36.98
CA ILE A 418 6.48 -33.42 -37.00
C ILE A 418 5.95 -33.24 -38.42
N PRO A 419 5.44 -34.29 -39.08
CA PRO A 419 4.87 -34.19 -40.41
C PRO A 419 3.61 -33.33 -40.38
N LEU A 420 3.55 -32.37 -41.29
CA LEU A 420 2.34 -31.61 -41.63
C LEU A 420 1.19 -32.56 -41.96
N PHE A 421 0.13 -32.52 -41.15
CA PHE A 421 -1.22 -32.93 -41.59
C PHE A 421 -2.16 -31.72 -41.59
N PRO A 422 -3.12 -31.67 -42.54
CA PRO A 422 -3.85 -30.46 -42.88
C PRO A 422 -5.07 -30.26 -41.97
N PHE A 423 -5.30 -29.01 -41.57
CA PHE A 423 -6.52 -28.58 -40.91
C PHE A 423 -7.71 -28.60 -41.89
N SER A 424 -8.76 -29.34 -41.53
CA SER A 424 -10.09 -29.18 -42.12
C SER A 424 -10.96 -28.34 -41.19
N SER A 425 -11.66 -27.42 -41.82
CA SER A 425 -12.65 -26.46 -41.33
C SER A 425 -13.73 -27.01 -40.38
N LEU A 426 -14.05 -26.23 -39.34
CA LEU A 426 -15.37 -26.21 -38.71
C LEU A 426 -15.81 -24.76 -38.53
N GLY A 427 -17.00 -24.45 -39.05
CA GLY A 427 -17.60 -23.13 -39.12
C GLY A 427 -18.25 -22.65 -37.81
N PRO A 428 -18.93 -21.48 -37.84
CA PRO A 428 -19.32 -20.75 -36.64
C PRO A 428 -20.71 -21.15 -36.14
N SER A 429 -20.90 -21.15 -34.82
CA SER A 429 -22.23 -21.12 -34.20
C SER A 429 -22.29 -19.94 -33.23
N ALA A 430 -23.23 -19.05 -33.50
CA ALA A 430 -23.66 -17.98 -32.62
C ALA A 430 -24.61 -18.53 -31.55
N ASP A 431 -24.59 -17.91 -30.38
CA ASP A 431 -25.72 -17.50 -29.54
C ASP A 431 -25.26 -17.47 -28.08
N LEU A 432 -25.36 -16.31 -27.44
CA LEU A 432 -25.75 -16.20 -26.03
C LEU A 432 -26.09 -14.74 -25.68
N ALA A 433 -27.13 -14.65 -24.86
CA ALA A 433 -28.01 -13.52 -24.65
C ALA A 433 -27.47 -12.47 -23.66
N GLU A 434 -28.11 -11.31 -23.72
CA GLU A 434 -28.06 -10.19 -22.79
C GLU A 434 -28.22 -10.62 -21.33
N ALA A 435 -27.43 -10.01 -20.44
CA ALA A 435 -27.71 -9.99 -19.01
C ALA A 435 -27.42 -8.59 -18.44
N GLU A 436 -28.34 -8.16 -17.59
CA GLU A 436 -28.56 -6.82 -17.04
C GLU A 436 -27.49 -6.35 -16.05
N GLN A 437 -27.33 -5.03 -15.95
CA GLN A 437 -26.53 -4.33 -14.95
C GLN A 437 -27.16 -4.40 -13.54
N PRO A 438 -26.35 -4.40 -12.47
CA PRO A 438 -26.78 -3.85 -11.20
C PRO A 438 -25.99 -2.58 -10.82
N VAL A 439 -26.75 -1.51 -10.63
CA VAL A 439 -26.34 -0.24 -10.02
C VAL A 439 -26.82 -0.20 -8.57
N ARG A 440 -25.97 0.34 -7.67
CA ARG A 440 -26.16 0.72 -6.25
C ARG A 440 -25.76 -0.31 -5.18
N ALA A 441 -24.53 -0.19 -4.67
CA ALA A 441 -24.11 -0.71 -3.35
C ALA A 441 -23.25 0.27 -2.51
N ASN A 442 -22.98 1.51 -2.98
CA ASN A 442 -21.98 2.39 -2.34
C ASN A 442 -22.44 3.15 -1.08
N SER A 443 -23.73 3.19 -0.75
CA SER A 443 -24.22 3.94 0.43
C SER A 443 -24.21 3.14 1.74
N HIS A 444 -24.27 1.80 1.68
CA HIS A 444 -24.29 0.96 2.89
C HIS A 444 -22.89 0.71 3.48
N PHE A 445 -21.83 0.85 2.69
CA PHE A 445 -20.45 0.61 3.12
C PHE A 445 -19.92 1.70 4.07
N ARG A 446 -20.29 2.97 3.84
CA ARG A 446 -19.88 4.10 4.69
C ARG A 446 -20.52 4.07 6.08
N SER A 447 -21.76 3.60 6.20
CA SER A 447 -22.45 3.48 7.50
C SER A 447 -21.86 2.38 8.38
N LEU A 448 -21.45 1.25 7.77
CA LEU A 448 -20.79 0.15 8.50
C LEU A 448 -19.40 0.53 9.01
N GLN A 449 -18.62 1.28 8.23
CA GLN A 449 -17.27 1.72 8.64
C GLN A 449 -17.29 2.69 9.84
N LEU A 450 -18.30 3.56 9.94
CA LEU A 450 -18.45 4.48 11.07
C LEU A 450 -18.87 3.76 12.37
N ILE A 451 -19.70 2.71 12.26
CA ILE A 451 -20.10 1.87 13.39
C ILE A 451 -18.87 1.09 13.91
N LEU A 452 -18.08 0.50 13.02
CA LEU A 452 -16.87 -0.26 13.38
C LEU A 452 -15.77 0.60 14.02
N ALA A 453 -15.57 1.83 13.55
CA ALA A 453 -14.65 2.79 14.17
C ALA A 453 -15.12 3.25 15.57
N GLY A 454 -16.43 3.21 15.83
CA GLY A 454 -17.03 3.42 17.15
C GLY A 454 -16.78 2.24 18.09
N VAL A 455 -17.02 1.01 17.62
CA VAL A 455 -16.84 -0.23 18.39
C VAL A 455 -15.37 -0.42 18.80
N SER A 456 -14.40 -0.19 17.91
CA SER A 456 -12.96 -0.27 18.24
C SER A 456 -12.53 0.75 19.30
N ARG A 457 -13.14 1.95 19.31
CA ARG A 457 -12.89 2.97 20.34
C ARG A 457 -13.56 2.61 21.67
N HIS A 458 -14.74 2.01 21.62
CA HIS A 458 -15.50 1.60 22.79
C HIS A 458 -14.84 0.42 23.51
N ILE A 459 -14.40 -0.61 22.76
CA ILE A 459 -13.65 -1.76 23.30
C ILE A 459 -12.35 -1.28 23.96
N ARG A 460 -11.61 -0.37 23.33
CA ARG A 460 -10.42 0.25 23.95
C ARG A 460 -10.74 1.05 25.22
N GLY A 461 -11.95 1.62 25.33
CA GLY A 461 -12.43 2.28 26.54
C GLY A 461 -12.77 1.31 27.67
N ILE A 462 -13.45 0.21 27.35
CA ILE A 462 -13.88 -0.84 28.30
C ILE A 462 -12.66 -1.62 28.83
N VAL A 463 -11.68 -1.93 27.99
CA VAL A 463 -10.45 -2.60 28.43
C VAL A 463 -9.65 -1.69 29.39
N ARG A 464 -9.68 -0.38 29.16
CA ARG A 464 -9.04 0.61 30.06
C ARG A 464 -9.77 0.82 31.39
N SER A 465 -11.07 0.47 31.50
CA SER A 465 -11.81 0.58 32.75
C SER A 465 -11.68 -0.65 33.66
N GLY A 466 -10.98 -1.70 33.21
CA GLY A 466 -10.80 -2.94 33.98
C GLY A 466 -12.04 -3.82 34.04
N ALA A 467 -12.95 -3.69 33.07
CA ALA A 467 -14.16 -4.50 32.99
C ALA A 467 -13.83 -5.98 32.76
N THR A 468 -14.65 -6.86 33.37
CA THR A 468 -14.48 -8.31 33.27
C THR A 468 -14.94 -8.85 31.92
N ARG A 469 -14.40 -9.99 31.48
CA ARG A 469 -14.69 -10.63 30.18
C ARG A 469 -16.20 -10.79 29.89
N ASN A 470 -17.02 -11.01 30.92
CA ASN A 470 -18.47 -11.16 30.76
C ASN A 470 -19.17 -9.81 30.54
N GLU A 471 -18.66 -8.72 31.11
CA GLU A 471 -19.18 -7.37 30.88
C GLU A 471 -18.84 -6.90 29.46
N VAL A 472 -17.61 -7.13 29.00
CA VAL A 472 -17.21 -6.82 27.61
C VAL A 472 -18.04 -7.61 26.60
N HIS A 473 -18.32 -8.89 26.89
CA HIS A 473 -19.12 -9.72 26.00
C HIS A 473 -20.59 -9.28 25.93
N ASN A 474 -21.20 -8.93 27.07
CA ASN A 474 -22.57 -8.46 27.11
C ASN A 474 -22.73 -7.08 26.43
N ASP A 475 -21.82 -6.14 26.69
CA ASP A 475 -21.86 -4.80 26.08
C ASP A 475 -21.65 -4.85 24.56
N VAL A 476 -20.75 -5.71 24.08
CA VAL A 476 -20.54 -5.91 22.64
C VAL A 476 -21.74 -6.59 21.98
N THR A 477 -22.42 -7.51 22.68
CA THR A 477 -23.61 -8.18 22.16
C THR A 477 -24.79 -7.20 22.07
N GLU A 478 -24.99 -6.36 23.09
CA GLU A 478 -26.05 -5.33 23.09
C GLU A 478 -25.82 -4.24 22.02
N LEU A 479 -24.56 -3.87 21.75
CA LEU A 479 -24.19 -2.93 20.68
C LEU A 479 -24.36 -3.47 19.26
N LEU A 480 -24.39 -4.80 19.09
CA LEU A 480 -24.57 -5.46 17.79
C LEU A 480 -26.03 -5.82 17.52
N GLU A 481 -26.90 -5.83 18.54
CA GLU A 481 -28.34 -6.05 18.40
C GLU A 481 -29.13 -4.77 18.02
N VAL A 482 -28.52 -3.59 18.14
CA VAL A 482 -29.06 -2.27 17.75
C VAL A 482 -28.55 -1.84 16.38
#